data_AF-A0A0F4LMW9-F1
#
_entry.id   AF-A0A0F4LMW9-F1
#
_cell.length_a   1.000
_cell.length_b   1.000
_cell.length_c   1.000
_cell.angle_alpha   90.00
_cell.angle_beta   90.00
_cell.angle_gamma   90.00
#
_symmetry.space_group_name_H-M   'P 1'
#
loop_
_entity.id
_entity.type
_entity.pdbx_description
1 polymer ?
#
loop_
_entity_poly.entity_id
_entity_poly.type
_entity_poly.pdbx_seq_one_letter_code
_entity_poly.pdbx_strand_id
1 'polypeptide(L)'
;MINRKIDFTYYNNLKTGEWCQDAPGKYFFEFYGLQPTHYKIDPDILAKSPNREKFWRCKHYVFTKFTNKGELSKTELADFSDDEIQVIKPFAEQKLADLLALEAQTEADTKRALELAKVINAVNWDDLSDNDLAVIKTKNSHSDWYKTDSGEMHTPSEYLTLVPLSVVKEAKELQAIRRKHQNDSTFDFLKTSYYTREVRIADHGIADIDTCDDDDWTKVYANYA
;
A
#
# COMPACT_ATOMS: atom_id res chain seq x y z
N MET A 1 23.78 -16.85 -12.04
CA MET A 1 23.49 -15.41 -12.00
C MET A 1 22.05 -15.30 -11.51
N ILE A 2 21.73 -14.37 -10.61
CA ILE A 2 20.36 -14.18 -10.14
C ILE A 2 19.68 -13.22 -11.10
N ASN A 3 18.64 -13.71 -11.80
CA ASN A 3 17.87 -12.94 -12.78
C ASN A 3 16.52 -12.56 -12.18
N ARG A 4 16.51 -11.54 -11.33
CA ARG A 4 15.30 -10.98 -10.70
C ARG A 4 15.22 -9.50 -11.01
N LYS A 5 14.01 -9.05 -11.36
CA LYS A 5 13.73 -7.63 -11.56
C LYS A 5 13.55 -6.98 -10.19
N ILE A 6 14.39 -6.00 -9.89
CA ILE A 6 14.26 -5.12 -8.74
C ILE A 6 14.04 -3.70 -9.27
N ASP A 7 12.90 -3.12 -8.95
CA ASP A 7 12.58 -1.75 -9.31
C ASP A 7 12.28 -0.91 -8.07
N PHE A 8 12.77 0.34 -8.10
CA PHE A 8 12.50 1.30 -7.05
C PHE A 8 12.67 2.72 -7.54
N THR A 9 12.04 3.64 -6.83
CA THR A 9 12.11 5.07 -7.10
C THR A 9 12.91 5.74 -5.99
N TYR A 10 13.77 6.68 -6.38
CA TYR A 10 14.55 7.48 -5.45
C TYR A 10 14.31 8.96 -5.70
N TYR A 11 14.25 9.72 -4.60
CA TYR A 11 14.03 11.14 -4.59
C TYR A 11 15.31 11.85 -4.15
N ASN A 12 15.79 12.82 -4.91
CA ASN A 12 16.92 13.67 -4.56
C ASN A 12 16.45 15.07 -4.20
N ASN A 13 16.80 15.55 -3.02
CA ASN A 13 16.57 16.92 -2.62
C ASN A 13 17.55 17.85 -3.36
N LEU A 14 17.04 18.76 -4.17
CA LEU A 14 17.89 19.61 -5.02
C LEU A 14 18.64 20.73 -4.28
N LYS A 15 18.36 20.91 -2.98
CA LYS A 15 19.07 21.85 -2.10
C LYS A 15 20.15 21.12 -1.30
N THR A 16 19.81 20.01 -0.64
CA THR A 16 20.74 19.30 0.24
C THR A 16 21.57 18.25 -0.48
N GLY A 17 21.14 17.82 -1.67
CA GLY A 17 21.73 16.67 -2.37
C GLY A 17 21.38 15.32 -1.74
N GLU A 18 20.59 15.33 -0.67
CA GLU A 18 20.19 14.11 0.04
C GLU A 18 19.23 13.29 -0.80
N TRP A 19 19.38 11.97 -0.71
CA TRP A 19 18.55 11.01 -1.42
C TRP A 19 17.65 10.26 -0.42
N CYS A 20 16.35 10.11 -0.72
CA CYS A 20 15.41 9.31 0.08
C CYS A 20 14.48 8.44 -0.77
N GLN A 21 13.92 7.40 -0.16
CA GLN A 21 13.03 6.42 -0.80
C GLN A 21 11.55 6.86 -0.80
N ASP A 22 11.13 7.59 0.23
CA ASP A 22 9.76 8.07 0.36
C ASP A 22 9.69 9.53 -0.05
N ALA A 23 8.76 9.86 -0.96
CA ALA A 23 8.44 11.26 -1.21
C ALA A 23 7.99 11.87 0.12
N PRO A 24 8.63 12.93 0.64
CA PRO A 24 8.23 13.51 1.91
C PRO A 24 6.88 14.21 1.73
N GLY A 25 5.75 13.51 1.83
CA GLY A 25 4.41 14.11 1.78
C GLY A 25 4.09 14.98 0.53
N LYS A 26 2.99 15.72 0.60
CA LYS A 26 2.49 16.62 -0.45
C LYS A 26 3.42 17.83 -0.61
N TYR A 27 4.58 17.68 -1.24
CA TYR A 27 5.31 18.82 -1.79
C TYR A 27 5.14 18.89 -3.31
N PHE A 28 5.01 20.14 -3.76
CA PHE A 28 4.70 20.55 -5.12
C PHE A 28 5.65 19.88 -6.12
N PHE A 29 5.19 18.78 -6.71
CA PHE A 29 5.48 18.55 -8.10
C PHE A 29 4.64 19.59 -8.85
N GLU A 30 5.21 20.70 -9.31
CA GLU A 30 4.55 21.48 -10.36
C GLU A 30 4.54 20.62 -11.63
N PHE A 31 3.64 19.66 -11.66
CA PHE A 31 3.16 19.03 -12.87
C PHE A 31 2.24 20.05 -13.54
N TYR A 32 2.80 20.86 -14.43
CA TYR A 32 1.99 21.45 -15.49
C TYR A 32 1.55 20.33 -16.44
N GLY A 33 0.50 19.61 -16.05
CA GLY A 33 -0.46 18.94 -16.94
C GLY A 33 0.00 17.82 -17.87
N LEU A 34 1.25 17.34 -17.85
CA LEU A 34 1.70 16.29 -18.79
C LEU A 34 2.66 15.28 -18.13
N GLN A 35 2.60 14.04 -18.63
CA GLN A 35 3.24 12.83 -18.11
C GLN A 35 4.74 12.94 -17.80
N PRO A 36 5.30 12.06 -16.93
CA PRO A 36 6.67 12.14 -16.41
C PRO A 36 7.72 11.68 -17.43
N THR A 37 7.76 12.33 -18.58
CA THR A 37 8.77 12.09 -19.61
C THR A 37 9.40 13.42 -20.00
N HIS A 38 10.62 13.64 -19.50
CA HIS A 38 11.59 14.65 -19.96
C HIS A 38 11.26 16.13 -19.69
N TYR A 39 11.62 16.64 -18.51
CA TYR A 39 11.89 18.08 -18.36
C TYR A 39 13.22 18.33 -17.66
N LYS A 40 14.11 19.05 -18.35
CA LYS A 40 15.23 19.77 -17.73
C LYS A 40 14.63 21.03 -17.10
N ILE A 41 14.55 21.09 -15.78
CA ILE A 41 14.27 22.35 -15.10
C ILE A 41 15.46 23.27 -15.38
N ASP A 42 15.19 24.48 -15.88
CA ASP A 42 16.20 25.51 -16.10
C ASP A 42 16.94 25.78 -14.76
N PRO A 43 18.26 25.55 -14.70
CA PRO A 43 19.05 25.77 -13.50
C PRO A 43 18.91 27.18 -12.91
N ASP A 44 18.71 28.19 -13.77
CA ASP A 44 18.62 29.59 -13.35
C ASP A 44 17.26 29.91 -12.72
N ILE A 45 16.19 29.24 -13.15
CA ILE A 45 14.87 29.33 -12.54
C ILE A 45 14.87 28.62 -11.17
N LEU A 46 15.49 27.44 -11.11
CA LEU A 46 15.62 26.68 -9.86
C LEU A 46 16.45 27.44 -8.81
N ALA A 47 17.53 28.11 -9.24
CA ALA A 47 18.39 28.90 -8.37
C ALA A 47 17.70 30.14 -7.77
N LYS A 48 16.73 30.71 -8.48
CA LYS A 48 15.97 31.90 -8.05
C LYS A 48 14.69 31.57 -7.30
N SER A 49 14.32 30.29 -7.19
CA SER A 49 13.08 29.90 -6.52
C SER A 49 13.19 30.02 -4.99
N PRO A 50 12.34 30.82 -4.34
CA PRO A 50 12.33 30.96 -2.88
C PRO A 50 11.90 29.67 -2.15
N ASN A 51 11.37 28.68 -2.88
CA ASN A 51 10.92 27.39 -2.37
C ASN A 51 11.85 26.23 -2.77
N ARG A 52 13.12 26.47 -3.10
CA ARG A 52 14.06 25.45 -3.60
C ARG A 52 14.14 24.18 -2.71
N GLU A 53 13.90 24.33 -1.41
CA GLU A 53 13.86 23.25 -0.41
C GLU A 53 12.76 22.21 -0.66
N LYS A 54 11.74 22.57 -1.44
CA LYS A 54 10.58 21.74 -1.76
C LYS A 54 10.73 20.98 -3.08
N PHE A 55 11.83 21.18 -3.82
CA PHE A 55 12.02 20.54 -5.11
C PHE A 55 12.83 19.24 -4.99
N TRP A 56 12.21 18.16 -5.44
CA TRP A 56 12.78 16.84 -5.46
C TRP A 56 12.91 16.34 -6.90
N ARG A 57 14.07 15.80 -7.28
CA ARG A 57 14.22 15.01 -8.50
C ARG A 57 13.83 13.58 -8.22
N CYS A 58 12.91 13.04 -9.00
CA CYS A 58 12.54 11.64 -8.98
C CYS A 58 13.31 10.90 -10.08
N LYS A 59 13.99 9.81 -9.72
CA LYS A 59 14.61 8.89 -10.70
C LYS A 59 14.17 7.47 -10.37
N HIS A 60 13.68 6.77 -11.40
CA HIS A 60 13.26 5.38 -11.30
C HIS A 60 14.38 4.48 -11.78
N TYR A 61 14.69 3.45 -11.00
CA TYR A 61 15.76 2.49 -11.27
C TYR A 61 15.17 1.10 -11.43
N VAL A 62 15.66 0.36 -12.42
CA VAL A 62 15.28 -1.02 -12.70
C VAL A 62 16.55 -1.82 -12.91
N PHE A 63 16.77 -2.83 -12.08
CA PHE A 63 17.92 -3.74 -12.17
C PHE A 63 17.43 -5.16 -12.39
N THR A 64 18.15 -5.93 -13.22
CA THR A 64 17.74 -7.29 -13.58
C THR A 64 18.83 -8.33 -13.35
N LYS A 65 20.10 -7.92 -13.31
CA LYS A 65 21.25 -8.82 -13.25
C LYS A 65 22.02 -8.66 -11.95
N PHE A 66 21.94 -9.70 -11.12
CA PHE A 66 22.69 -9.82 -9.89
C PHE A 66 23.63 -11.02 -9.94
N THR A 67 24.77 -10.92 -9.26
CA THR A 67 25.71 -12.02 -9.09
C THR A 67 25.07 -13.13 -8.23
N ASN A 68 25.70 -14.31 -8.19
CA ASN A 68 25.24 -15.41 -7.32
C ASN A 68 25.31 -15.06 -5.82
N LYS A 69 26.04 -14.01 -5.45
CA LYS A 69 26.17 -13.54 -4.07
C LYS A 69 25.10 -12.51 -3.70
N GLY A 70 24.20 -12.17 -4.62
CA GLY A 70 23.20 -11.11 -4.43
C GLY A 70 23.71 -9.70 -4.75
N GLU A 71 24.97 -9.55 -5.18
CA GLU A 71 25.53 -8.24 -5.53
C GLU A 71 25.08 -7.78 -6.92
N LEU A 72 24.87 -6.48 -7.10
CA LEU A 72 24.49 -5.92 -8.40
C LEU A 72 25.63 -6.04 -9.43
N SER A 73 25.31 -6.48 -10.65
CA SER A 73 26.34 -6.72 -11.66
C SER A 73 27.02 -5.43 -12.14
N LYS A 74 28.33 -5.50 -12.44
CA LYS A 74 29.08 -4.35 -12.98
C LYS A 74 28.51 -3.80 -14.29
N THR A 75 27.88 -4.67 -15.08
CA THR A 75 27.23 -4.28 -16.34
C THR A 75 25.99 -3.41 -16.13
N GLU A 76 25.26 -3.61 -15.03
CA GLU A 76 24.10 -2.78 -14.67
C GLU A 76 24.54 -1.41 -14.10
N LEU A 77 25.81 -1.29 -13.69
CA LEU A 77 26.35 -0.08 -13.05
C LEU A 77 27.17 0.80 -14.01
N ALA A 78 27.35 0.39 -15.27
CA ALA A 78 28.29 1.02 -16.20
C ALA A 78 27.98 2.50 -16.52
N ASP A 79 26.70 2.87 -16.49
CA ASP A 79 26.23 4.22 -16.86
C ASP A 79 26.02 5.16 -15.66
N PHE A 80 26.35 4.71 -14.44
CA PHE A 80 26.15 5.47 -13.20
C PHE A 80 27.46 6.09 -12.70
N SER A 81 27.37 7.27 -12.08
CA SER A 81 28.53 7.88 -11.42
C SER A 81 28.86 7.18 -10.10
N ASP A 82 30.09 7.31 -9.62
CA ASP A 82 30.52 6.70 -8.33
C ASP A 82 29.62 7.11 -7.16
N ASP A 83 29.17 8.37 -7.13
CA ASP A 83 28.26 8.89 -6.09
C ASP A 83 26.86 8.25 -6.19
N GLU A 84 26.34 8.05 -7.41
CA GLU A 84 25.07 7.35 -7.61
C GLU A 84 25.17 5.88 -7.19
N ILE A 85 26.30 5.23 -7.52
CA ILE A 85 26.56 3.82 -7.20
C ILE A 85 26.55 3.60 -5.68
N GLN A 86 27.17 4.48 -4.90
CA GLN A 86 27.22 4.38 -3.43
C GLN A 86 25.83 4.37 -2.79
N VAL A 87 24.88 5.08 -3.40
CA VAL A 87 23.49 5.10 -2.95
C VAL A 87 22.74 3.90 -3.50
N ILE A 88 22.61 3.75 -4.82
CA ILE A 88 21.67 2.80 -5.44
C ILE A 88 22.02 1.33 -5.17
N LYS A 89 23.30 0.99 -5.07
CA LYS A 89 23.76 -0.41 -5.00
C LYS A 89 23.32 -1.08 -3.70
N PRO A 90 23.62 -0.55 -2.49
CA PRO A 90 23.13 -1.12 -1.23
C PRO A 90 21.61 -1.34 -1.21
N PHE A 91 20.83 -0.40 -1.75
CA PHE A 91 19.37 -0.54 -1.76
C PHE A 91 18.89 -1.63 -2.72
N ALA A 92 19.47 -1.73 -3.92
CA ALA A 92 19.13 -2.78 -4.86
C ALA A 92 19.44 -4.17 -4.29
N GLU A 93 20.59 -4.30 -3.63
CA GLU A 93 21.03 -5.55 -2.98
C GLU A 93 20.16 -5.89 -1.77
N GLN A 94 19.80 -4.91 -0.94
CA GLN A 94 18.89 -5.11 0.18
C GLN A 94 17.49 -5.54 -0.29
N LYS A 95 16.93 -4.89 -1.31
CA LYS A 95 15.63 -5.29 -1.87
C LYS A 95 15.64 -6.69 -2.45
N LEU A 96 16.75 -7.10 -3.08
CA LEU A 96 16.92 -8.48 -3.52
C LEU A 96 16.98 -9.44 -2.32
N ALA A 97 17.73 -9.10 -1.27
CA ALA A 97 17.81 -9.92 -0.05
C ALA A 97 16.43 -10.07 0.62
N ASP A 98 15.66 -8.99 0.73
CA ASP A 98 14.30 -9.00 1.26
C ASP A 98 13.37 -9.88 0.43
N LEU A 99 13.47 -9.79 -0.90
CA LEU A 99 12.69 -10.64 -1.83
C LEU A 99 13.05 -12.12 -1.67
N LEU A 100 14.33 -12.46 -1.61
CA LEU A 100 14.78 -13.84 -1.43
C LEU A 100 14.37 -14.40 -0.07
N ALA A 101 14.44 -13.57 0.98
CA ALA A 101 13.98 -13.94 2.32
C ALA A 101 12.46 -14.16 2.36
N LEU A 102 11.70 -13.38 1.59
CA LEU A 102 10.26 -13.56 1.43
C LEU A 102 9.94 -14.86 0.67
N GLU A 103 10.59 -15.09 -0.48
CA GLU A 103 10.43 -16.31 -1.29
C GLU A 103 10.73 -17.58 -0.48
N ALA A 104 11.74 -17.55 0.40
CA ALA A 104 12.08 -18.67 1.27
C ALA A 104 10.97 -19.01 2.28
N GLN A 105 10.11 -18.05 2.63
CA GLN A 105 9.01 -18.21 3.57
C GLN A 105 7.67 -18.47 2.86
N THR A 106 7.55 -18.14 1.57
CA THR A 106 6.29 -18.20 0.82
C THR A 106 5.63 -19.56 0.88
N GLU A 107 6.36 -20.68 0.80
CA GLU A 107 5.76 -22.02 0.85
C GLU A 107 5.09 -22.30 2.20
N ALA A 108 5.79 -22.02 3.31
CA ALA A 108 5.28 -22.20 4.65
C ALA A 108 4.09 -21.28 4.93
N ASP A 109 4.20 -20.01 4.54
CA ASP A 109 3.15 -19.01 4.68
C ASP A 109 1.92 -19.35 3.84
N THR A 110 2.12 -19.85 2.61
CA THR A 110 1.01 -20.29 1.74
C THR A 110 0.27 -21.47 2.38
N LYS A 111 1.00 -22.46 2.91
CA LYS A 111 0.37 -23.60 3.59
C LYS A 111 -0.45 -23.14 4.79
N ARG A 112 0.13 -22.28 5.64
CA ARG A 112 -0.56 -21.74 6.81
C ARG A 112 -1.78 -20.91 6.42
N ALA A 113 -1.67 -20.08 5.39
CA ALA A 113 -2.77 -19.28 4.89
C ALA A 113 -3.93 -20.13 4.36
N LEU A 114 -3.64 -21.25 3.69
CA LEU A 114 -4.67 -22.19 3.24
C LEU A 114 -5.39 -22.88 4.41
N GLU A 115 -4.66 -23.25 5.47
CA GLU A 115 -5.26 -23.81 6.68
C GLU A 115 -6.19 -22.80 7.37
N LEU A 116 -5.74 -21.56 7.54
CA LEU A 116 -6.53 -20.48 8.11
C LEU A 116 -7.77 -20.17 7.28
N ALA A 117 -7.62 -20.06 5.96
CA ALA A 117 -8.74 -19.80 5.05
C ALA A 117 -9.81 -20.90 5.14
N LYS A 118 -9.40 -22.17 5.25
CA LYS A 118 -10.33 -23.29 5.45
C LYS A 118 -11.11 -23.18 6.76
N VAL A 119 -10.43 -22.83 7.87
CA VAL A 119 -11.08 -22.66 9.18
C VAL A 119 -12.12 -21.53 9.12
N ILE A 120 -11.76 -20.39 8.53
CA ILE A 120 -12.66 -19.24 8.43
C ILE A 120 -13.86 -19.54 7.51
N ASN A 121 -13.63 -20.20 6.37
CA ASN A 121 -14.68 -20.52 5.40
C ASN A 121 -15.58 -21.70 5.85
N ALA A 122 -15.17 -22.46 6.88
CA ALA A 122 -15.99 -23.52 7.44
C ALA A 122 -17.06 -23.00 8.42
N VAL A 123 -17.00 -21.73 8.83
CA VAL A 123 -18.01 -21.13 9.69
C VAL A 123 -19.33 -21.03 8.92
N ASN A 124 -20.43 -21.46 9.54
CA ASN A 124 -21.76 -21.23 8.98
C ASN A 124 -22.16 -19.77 9.21
N TRP A 125 -22.26 -19.00 8.13
CA TRP A 125 -22.57 -17.57 8.19
C TRP A 125 -24.06 -17.28 8.34
N ASP A 126 -24.92 -18.25 8.00
CA ASP A 126 -26.38 -18.09 8.04
C ASP A 126 -26.93 -18.07 9.48
N ASP A 127 -26.20 -18.68 10.43
CA ASP A 127 -26.58 -18.78 11.84
C ASP A 127 -26.06 -17.59 12.69
N LEU A 128 -25.29 -16.68 12.09
CA LEU A 128 -24.64 -15.59 12.82
C LEU A 128 -25.53 -14.36 12.91
N SER A 129 -25.71 -13.86 14.14
CA SER A 129 -26.26 -12.52 14.36
C SER A 129 -25.18 -11.46 14.22
N ASP A 130 -25.56 -10.19 14.10
CA ASP A 130 -24.60 -9.09 14.03
C ASP A 130 -23.71 -8.99 15.29
N ASN A 131 -24.21 -9.45 16.44
CA ASN A 131 -23.45 -9.50 17.70
C ASN A 131 -22.36 -10.59 17.71
N ASP A 132 -22.43 -11.54 16.77
CA ASP A 132 -21.45 -12.62 16.63
C ASP A 132 -20.30 -12.23 15.69
N LEU A 133 -20.28 -10.98 15.21
CA LEU A 133 -19.29 -10.45 14.28
C LEU A 133 -18.34 -9.47 14.97
N ALA A 134 -17.08 -9.51 14.56
CA ALA A 134 -16.05 -8.58 15.00
C ALA A 134 -15.35 -7.92 13.83
N VAL A 135 -15.06 -6.63 14.03
CA VAL A 135 -14.29 -5.83 13.08
C VAL A 135 -12.82 -6.23 13.13
N ILE A 136 -12.26 -6.61 11.99
CA ILE A 136 -10.82 -6.92 11.85
C ILE A 136 -10.06 -5.86 11.08
N LYS A 137 -10.76 -4.99 10.34
CA LYS A 137 -10.17 -3.94 9.55
C LYS A 137 -11.15 -2.79 9.35
N THR A 138 -10.65 -1.58 9.50
CA THR A 138 -11.37 -0.34 9.20
C THR A 138 -10.61 0.41 8.10
N LYS A 139 -11.34 0.94 7.12
CA LYS A 139 -10.81 1.84 6.11
C LYS A 139 -11.69 3.08 6.03
N ASN A 140 -11.09 4.25 5.95
CA ASN A 140 -11.81 5.49 5.67
C ASN A 140 -11.75 5.81 4.18
N SER A 141 -12.79 6.46 3.67
CA SER A 141 -12.82 6.98 2.31
C SER A 141 -11.76 8.07 2.13
N HIS A 142 -11.06 8.02 1.00
CA HIS A 142 -10.06 9.02 0.62
C HIS A 142 -10.54 9.89 -0.55
N SER A 143 -11.86 9.92 -0.79
CA SER A 143 -12.46 10.70 -1.88
C SER A 143 -12.13 12.18 -1.75
N ASP A 144 -11.85 12.82 -2.89
CA ASP A 144 -11.65 14.27 -2.95
C ASP A 144 -12.94 15.05 -2.66
N TRP A 145 -14.11 14.40 -2.69
CA TRP A 145 -15.39 15.02 -2.35
C TRP A 145 -15.42 15.63 -0.94
N TYR A 146 -14.78 14.99 0.06
CA TYR A 146 -14.68 15.53 1.43
C TYR A 146 -13.81 16.79 1.52
N LYS A 147 -13.12 17.17 0.44
CA LYS A 147 -12.32 18.40 0.37
C LYS A 147 -13.07 19.54 -0.31
N THR A 148 -14.32 19.32 -0.70
CA THR A 148 -15.21 20.31 -1.33
C THR A 148 -16.18 20.87 -0.30
N ASP A 149 -16.77 22.03 -0.58
CA ASP A 149 -17.81 22.65 0.27
C ASP A 149 -18.99 21.69 0.52
N SER A 150 -19.31 20.83 -0.46
CA SER A 150 -20.36 19.82 -0.32
C SER A 150 -20.02 18.69 0.66
N GLY A 151 -18.74 18.50 0.97
CA GLY A 151 -18.24 17.49 1.92
C GLY A 151 -17.76 18.07 3.25
N GLU A 152 -17.76 19.41 3.42
CA GLU A 152 -17.15 20.11 4.57
C GLU A 152 -17.78 19.73 5.92
N MET A 153 -19.06 19.34 5.91
CA MET A 153 -19.81 18.93 7.11
C MET A 153 -19.95 17.41 7.25
N HIS A 154 -19.29 16.64 6.38
CA HIS A 154 -19.40 15.19 6.34
C HIS A 154 -18.08 14.52 6.72
N THR A 155 -18.19 13.51 7.59
CA THR A 155 -17.11 12.61 7.94
C THR A 155 -16.84 11.63 6.80
N PRO A 156 -15.56 11.29 6.55
CA PRO A 156 -15.21 10.28 5.57
C PRO A 156 -15.92 8.96 5.86
N SER A 157 -16.62 8.37 4.86
CA SER A 157 -17.26 7.07 5.03
C SER A 157 -16.27 6.03 5.55
N GLU A 158 -16.71 5.21 6.49
CA GLU A 158 -15.95 4.10 7.05
C GLU A 158 -16.40 2.79 6.42
N TYR A 159 -15.44 1.92 6.10
CA TYR A 159 -15.65 0.59 5.58
C TYR A 159 -15.07 -0.40 6.57
N LEU A 160 -15.95 -1.14 7.23
CA LEU A 160 -15.62 -2.16 8.20
C LEU A 160 -15.58 -3.52 7.50
N THR A 161 -14.51 -4.28 7.74
CA THR A 161 -14.43 -5.70 7.37
C THR A 161 -14.64 -6.53 8.62
N LEU A 162 -15.68 -7.37 8.60
CA LEU A 162 -16.11 -8.17 9.73
C LEU A 162 -15.93 -9.66 9.46
N VAL A 163 -15.66 -10.38 10.55
CA VAL A 163 -15.59 -11.84 10.61
C VAL A 163 -16.26 -12.36 11.88
N PRO A 164 -16.63 -13.64 11.95
CA PRO A 164 -17.22 -14.22 13.13
C PRO A 164 -16.24 -14.16 14.30
N LEU A 165 -16.75 -13.88 15.51
CA LEU A 165 -15.97 -13.78 16.74
C LEU A 165 -15.08 -15.02 16.97
N SER A 166 -15.60 -16.19 16.61
CA SER A 166 -14.93 -17.49 16.74
C SER A 166 -13.64 -17.62 15.95
N VAL A 167 -13.44 -16.81 14.89
CA VAL A 167 -12.28 -16.92 13.97
C VAL A 167 -11.50 -15.61 13.81
N VAL A 168 -11.69 -14.65 14.72
CA VAL A 168 -11.01 -13.33 14.67
C VAL A 168 -9.50 -13.47 14.67
N LYS A 169 -8.96 -14.39 15.49
CA LYS A 169 -7.52 -14.58 15.63
C LYS A 169 -6.93 -15.11 14.32
N GLU A 170 -7.57 -16.11 13.74
CA GLU A 170 -7.22 -16.76 12.48
C GLU A 170 -7.32 -15.78 11.32
N ALA A 171 -8.37 -14.96 11.29
CA ALA A 171 -8.56 -13.94 10.26
C ALA A 171 -7.50 -12.83 10.34
N LYS A 172 -7.13 -12.38 11.55
CA LYS A 172 -6.05 -11.40 11.74
C LYS A 172 -4.69 -11.97 11.32
N GLU A 173 -4.41 -13.23 11.66
CA GLU A 173 -3.20 -13.93 11.22
C GLU A 173 -3.14 -14.03 9.69
N LEU A 174 -4.23 -14.45 9.05
CA LEU A 174 -4.32 -14.55 7.60
C LEU A 174 -4.16 -13.19 6.92
N GLN A 175 -4.71 -12.10 7.49
CA GLN A 175 -4.46 -10.75 6.98
C GLN A 175 -2.99 -10.34 7.07
N ALA A 176 -2.30 -10.71 8.15
CA ALA A 176 -0.89 -10.40 8.33
C ALA A 176 -0.04 -11.11 7.26
N ILE A 177 -0.29 -12.41 7.03
CA ILE A 177 0.38 -13.18 5.97
C ILE A 177 0.09 -12.56 4.59
N ARG A 178 -1.18 -12.30 4.27
CA ARG A 178 -1.55 -11.69 2.98
C ARG A 178 -0.92 -10.31 2.77
N ARG A 179 -0.77 -9.50 3.83
CA ARG A 179 -0.11 -8.19 3.76
C ARG A 179 1.39 -8.32 3.52
N LYS A 180 2.05 -9.27 4.19
CA LYS A 180 3.47 -9.59 3.99
C LYS A 180 3.77 -9.89 2.52
N HIS A 181 2.87 -10.59 1.83
CA HIS A 181 3.02 -10.99 0.43
C HIS A 181 2.37 -10.04 -0.59
N GLN A 182 1.93 -8.82 -0.21
CA GLN A 182 1.11 -7.96 -1.07
C GLN A 182 1.71 -7.66 -2.46
N ASN A 183 3.04 -7.69 -2.57
CA ASN A 183 3.78 -7.48 -3.83
C ASN A 183 4.52 -8.74 -4.32
N ASP A 184 4.19 -9.91 -3.74
CA ASP A 184 4.78 -11.20 -4.11
C ASP A 184 3.88 -11.91 -5.12
N SER A 185 4.35 -11.99 -6.36
CA SER A 185 3.64 -12.68 -7.45
C SER A 185 3.53 -14.20 -7.27
N THR A 186 4.31 -14.78 -6.36
CA THR A 186 4.34 -16.23 -6.12
C THR A 186 3.30 -16.67 -5.08
N PHE A 187 2.77 -15.74 -4.29
CA PHE A 187 1.74 -16.01 -3.31
C PHE A 187 0.34 -16.01 -3.95
N ASP A 188 -0.40 -17.12 -3.80
CA ASP A 188 -1.71 -17.29 -4.41
C ASP A 188 -2.82 -16.65 -3.55
N PHE A 189 -3.10 -15.38 -3.84
CA PHE A 189 -4.15 -14.60 -3.15
C PHE A 189 -5.56 -15.13 -3.36
N LEU A 190 -5.82 -15.81 -4.47
CA LEU A 190 -7.15 -16.33 -4.80
C LEU A 190 -7.43 -17.59 -3.97
N LYS A 191 -6.49 -18.53 -3.92
CA LYS A 191 -6.63 -19.76 -3.13
C LYS A 191 -6.67 -19.52 -1.62
N THR A 192 -5.99 -18.47 -1.14
CA THR A 192 -5.97 -18.08 0.27
C THR A 192 -7.06 -17.06 0.62
N SER A 193 -8.03 -16.85 -0.29
CA SER A 193 -9.18 -15.99 -0.04
C SER A 193 -10.11 -16.60 1.03
N TYR A 194 -10.78 -15.73 1.76
CA TYR A 194 -11.71 -16.12 2.81
C TYR A 194 -12.89 -15.14 2.84
N TYR A 195 -14.04 -15.63 3.30
CA TYR A 195 -15.25 -14.83 3.33
C TYR A 195 -15.19 -13.81 4.47
N THR A 196 -15.65 -12.60 4.18
CA THR A 196 -15.80 -11.49 5.12
C THR A 196 -17.09 -10.75 4.81
N ARG A 197 -17.74 -10.18 5.84
CA ARG A 197 -18.83 -9.22 5.64
C ARG A 197 -18.25 -7.82 5.58
N GLU A 198 -18.65 -7.01 4.61
CA GLU A 198 -18.28 -5.59 4.53
C GLU A 198 -19.48 -4.72 4.90
N VAL A 199 -19.26 -3.75 5.79
CA VAL A 199 -20.28 -2.77 6.20
C VAL A 199 -19.74 -1.38 5.93
N ARG A 200 -20.52 -0.54 5.27
CA ARG A 200 -20.21 0.87 5.06
C ARG A 200 -21.00 1.71 6.06
N ILE A 201 -20.31 2.56 6.80
CA ILE A 201 -20.89 3.60 7.65
C ILE A 201 -20.64 4.94 6.96
N ALA A 202 -21.70 5.67 6.66
CA ALA A 202 -21.62 6.98 6.03
C ALA A 202 -22.67 7.89 6.65
N ASP A 203 -22.29 9.13 6.94
CA ASP A 203 -23.18 10.18 7.47
C ASP A 203 -23.85 11.01 6.35
N HIS A 204 -23.74 10.55 5.11
CA HIS A 204 -24.39 11.08 3.93
C HIS A 204 -25.00 9.90 3.17
N GLY A 205 -26.30 10.01 2.87
CA GLY A 205 -27.03 8.98 2.16
C GLY A 205 -26.48 8.74 0.76
N ILE A 206 -26.60 7.51 0.28
CA ILE A 206 -26.75 7.29 -1.16
C ILE A 206 -28.12 7.90 -1.49
N ALA A 207 -28.15 9.00 -2.23
CA ALA A 207 -29.38 9.55 -2.77
C ALA A 207 -29.96 8.55 -3.79
N ASP A 208 -30.62 7.50 -3.31
CA ASP A 208 -31.60 6.65 -4.02
C ASP A 208 -32.11 5.50 -3.13
N ILE A 209 -32.42 5.78 -1.86
CA ILE A 209 -33.39 4.96 -1.12
C ILE A 209 -34.35 5.91 -0.39
N ASP A 210 -35.52 6.04 -0.99
CA ASP A 210 -36.71 6.62 -0.39
C ASP A 210 -37.22 5.62 0.66
N THR A 211 -36.59 5.61 1.83
CA THR A 211 -37.19 5.01 3.03
C THR A 211 -37.03 5.98 4.18
N CYS A 212 -38.17 6.58 4.50
CA CYS A 212 -38.50 7.17 5.77
C CYS A 212 -38.02 6.26 6.92
N ASP A 213 -37.12 6.77 7.76
CA ASP A 213 -37.24 6.78 9.22
C ASP A 213 -35.90 7.26 9.78
N ASP A 214 -35.88 8.55 10.11
CA ASP A 214 -34.93 9.14 11.05
C ASP A 214 -35.09 8.39 12.39
N ASP A 215 -34.10 7.56 12.77
CA ASP A 215 -33.72 7.22 14.16
C ASP A 215 -33.19 5.78 14.29
N ASP A 216 -31.97 5.46 13.82
CA ASP A 216 -31.16 4.41 14.48
C ASP A 216 -29.67 4.31 14.14
N TRP A 217 -28.97 5.44 13.95
CA TRP A 217 -27.52 5.40 13.71
C TRP A 217 -26.71 4.88 14.92
N THR A 218 -27.29 4.89 16.13
CA THR A 218 -26.64 4.48 17.38
C THR A 218 -26.57 2.96 17.56
N LYS A 219 -27.50 2.17 16.99
CA LYS A 219 -27.42 0.70 17.08
C LYS A 219 -26.29 0.08 16.25
N VAL A 220 -25.90 0.71 15.14
CA VAL A 220 -24.76 0.25 14.34
C VAL A 220 -23.46 0.43 15.12
N TYR A 221 -23.28 1.55 15.82
CA TYR A 221 -22.07 1.78 16.63
C TYR A 221 -22.04 0.95 17.93
N ALA A 222 -23.18 0.66 18.55
CA ALA A 222 -23.24 -0.08 19.81
C ALA A 222 -22.80 -1.57 19.69
N ASN A 223 -22.92 -2.16 18.50
CA ASN A 223 -22.56 -3.56 18.28
C ASN A 223 -21.11 -3.79 17.84
N TYR A 224 -20.37 -2.71 17.50
CA TYR A 224 -19.02 -2.82 16.91
C TYR A 224 -17.93 -1.96 17.59
N ALA A 225 -18.25 -1.30 18.73
CA ALA A 225 -17.33 -0.50 19.54
C ALA A 225 -16.66 -1.30 20.68
#